data_AF-A0A7W4LK33-F1
#
_entry.id   AF-A0A7W4LK33-F1
#
_cell.length_a   1.000
_cell.length_b   1.000
_cell.length_c   1.000
_cell.angle_alpha   90.00
_cell.angle_beta   90.00
_cell.angle_gamma   90.00
#
_symmetry.space_group_name_H-M   'P 1'
#
loop_
_entity.id
_entity.type
_entity.pdbx_description
1 polymer ?
#
loop_
_entity_poly.entity_id
_entity_poly.type
_entity_poly.pdbx_seq_one_letter_code
_entity_poly.pdbx_strand_id
1 'polypeptide(L)' 'MSASPEQTDGYVLCQDCSHVEPYTSERHHGRENCPKCGGSFCGCNACSELARLALQFQEPSDEQEAGE' A
#
# COMPACT_ATOMS: atom_id res chain seq x y z
N MET A 1 -7.50 12.37 23.27
CA MET A 1 -6.73 12.31 22.01
C MET A 1 -7.45 11.31 21.13
N SER A 2 -7.96 11.78 19.99
CA SER A 2 -8.98 11.11 19.20
C SER A 2 -8.42 9.90 18.46
N ALA A 3 -8.88 8.70 18.79
CA ALA A 3 -8.73 7.55 17.92
C ALA A 3 -9.73 7.73 16.77
N SER A 4 -9.26 8.21 15.61
CA SER A 4 -10.03 8.16 14.36
C SER A 4 -10.24 6.69 13.97
N PRO A 5 -11.42 6.37 13.42
CA PRO A 5 -11.97 5.02 13.41
C PRO A 5 -11.05 4.02 12.73
N GLU A 6 -11.09 2.83 13.31
CA GLU A 6 -10.49 1.58 12.91
C GLU A 6 -10.54 1.37 11.38
N GLN A 7 -9.47 1.74 10.67
CA GLN A 7 -9.25 1.32 9.29
C GLN A 7 -8.72 -0.12 9.31
N THR A 8 -9.61 -1.08 9.57
CA THR A 8 -9.30 -2.52 9.56
C THR A 8 -8.98 -3.08 8.17
N ASP A 9 -9.20 -2.29 7.11
CA ASP A 9 -8.93 -2.63 5.70
C ASP A 9 -8.14 -1.51 4.99
N GLY A 10 -7.16 -0.93 5.69
CA GLY A 10 -6.28 0.12 5.16
C GLY A 10 -5.03 -0.45 4.48
N TYR A 11 -4.41 0.36 3.62
CA TYR A 11 -3.08 0.09 3.06
C TYR A 11 -2.12 1.24 3.39
N VAL A 12 -0.83 0.91 3.43
CA VAL A 12 0.25 1.91 3.40
C VAL A 12 0.89 1.96 2.02
N LEU A 13 1.25 3.16 1.59
CA LEU A 13 1.97 3.41 0.35
C LEU A 13 3.38 3.88 0.67
N CYS A 14 4.40 3.31 0.02
CA CYS A 14 5.74 3.85 0.09
C CYS A 14 5.82 5.14 -0.73
N GLN A 15 6.24 6.23 -0.10
CA GLN A 15 6.27 7.54 -0.76
C GLN A 15 7.40 7.70 -1.78
N ASP A 16 8.37 6.79 -1.78
CA ASP A 16 9.53 6.83 -2.67
C ASP A 16 9.36 5.95 -3.91
N CYS A 17 8.83 4.73 -3.74
CA CYS A 17 8.72 3.75 -4.83
C CYS A 17 7.30 3.27 -5.12
N SER A 18 6.29 3.84 -4.43
CA SER A 18 4.88 3.48 -4.58
C SER A 18 4.55 2.01 -4.28
N HIS A 19 5.45 1.28 -3.59
CA HIS A 19 5.18 -0.07 -3.11
C HIS A 19 4.07 -0.05 -2.06
N VAL A 20 3.13 -1.00 -2.15
CA VAL A 20 1.96 -1.08 -1.28
C VAL A 20 2.10 -2.24 -0.31
N GLU A 21 1.75 -2.01 0.95
CA GLU A 21 1.68 -3.05 1.99
C GLU A 21 0.38 -2.89 2.82
N PRO A 22 -0.07 -3.94 3.51
CA PRO A 22 -1.17 -3.82 4.46
C PRO A 22 -0.88 -2.79 5.53
N TYR A 23 -1.90 -2.02 5.92
CA TYR A 23 -1.76 -1.02 6.97
C TYR A 23 -1.41 -1.69 8.31
N THR A 24 -0.33 -1.21 8.92
CA THR A 24 -0.02 -1.44 10.33
C THR A 24 0.32 -0.10 10.96
N SER A 25 0.02 0.06 12.25
CA SER A 25 0.41 1.26 13.01
C SER A 25 1.93 1.46 13.02
N GLU A 26 2.72 0.39 12.91
CA GLU A 26 4.18 0.45 12.87
C GLU A 26 4.67 1.04 11.55
N ARG A 27 4.16 0.59 10.40
CA ARG A 27 4.44 1.19 9.08
C ARG A 27 3.99 2.63 8.99
N HIS A 28 2.77 2.93 9.43
CA HIS A 28 2.23 4.30 9.37
C HIS A 28 3.07 5.31 10.16
N HIS A 29 3.61 4.89 11.32
CA HIS A 29 4.47 5.73 12.14
C HIS A 29 5.96 5.66 11.74
N GLY A 30 6.29 5.03 10.61
CA GLY A 30 7.66 4.94 10.11
C GLY A 30 8.60 4.07 10.96
N ARG A 31 8.05 3.12 11.74
CA ARG A 31 8.84 2.12 12.48
C ARG A 31 9.31 0.97 11.59
N GLU A 32 8.54 0.69 10.54
CA GLU A 32 8.90 -0.23 9.46
C GLU A 32 9.13 0.55 8.17
N ASN A 33 10.16 0.16 7.41
CA ASN A 33 10.52 0.75 6.12
C ASN A 33 10.10 -0.14 4.96
N CYS A 34 9.99 0.46 3.78
CA CYS A 34 9.71 -0.26 2.55
C CYS A 34 10.79 -1.32 2.29
N PRO A 35 10.44 -2.60 2.14
CA PRO A 35 11.43 -3.65 1.88
C PRO A 35 12.07 -3.56 0.49
N LYS A 36 11.46 -2.80 -0.44
CA LYS A 36 11.96 -2.63 -1.81
C LYS A 36 13.01 -1.55 -1.94
N CYS A 37 12.84 -0.42 -1.25
CA CYS A 37 13.72 0.76 -1.41
C CYS A 37 14.25 1.33 -0.09
N GLY A 38 13.82 0.85 1.07
CA GLY A 38 14.14 1.42 2.38
C GLY A 38 13.37 2.71 2.72
N GLY A 39 12.50 3.19 1.82
CA GLY A 39 11.70 4.39 1.99
C GLY A 39 10.66 4.30 3.11
N SER A 40 10.01 5.42 3.41
CA SER A 40 8.99 5.49 4.46
C SER A 40 7.60 5.17 3.93
N PHE A 41 6.81 4.48 4.75
CA PHE A 41 5.40 4.21 4.48
C PHE A 41 4.50 5.34 4.97
N CYS A 42 3.45 5.63 4.21
CA CYS A 42 2.37 6.53 4.57
C CYS A 42 1.04 5.77 4.57
N GLY A 43 0.29 5.87 5.66
CA GLY A 43 -1.03 5.22 5.82
C GLY A 43 -2.18 6.18 6.06
N CYS A 44 -2.02 7.47 5.71
CA CYS A 44 -3.13 8.40 5.80
C CYS A 44 -4.22 8.05 4.78
N ASN A 45 -5.44 8.57 4.94
CA ASN A 45 -6.56 8.27 4.04
C ASN A 45 -6.19 8.43 2.55
N ALA A 46 -5.51 9.52 2.18
CA ALA A 46 -5.09 9.74 0.79
C ALA A 46 -4.09 8.68 0.29
N CYS A 47 -3.07 8.35 1.10
CA CYS A 47 -2.09 7.31 0.77
C CYS A 47 -2.75 5.93 0.66
N SER A 48 -3.73 5.64 1.53
CA SER A 48 -4.49 4.38 1.49
C SER A 48 -5.38 4.27 0.25
N GLU A 49 -6.04 5.34 -0.19
CA GLU A 49 -6.81 5.31 -1.45
C GLU A 49 -5.90 5.14 -2.68
N LEU A 50 -4.75 5.84 -2.71
CA LEU A 50 -3.76 5.67 -3.78
C LEU A 50 -3.20 4.25 -3.82
N ALA A 51 -2.94 3.64 -2.67
CA ALA A 51 -2.52 2.26 -2.57
C ALA A 51 -3.59 1.29 -3.14
N ARG A 52 -4.87 1.51 -2.82
CA ARG A 52 -5.98 0.71 -3.40
C ARG A 52 -6.04 0.83 -4.92
N LEU A 53 -5.90 2.05 -5.45
CA LEU A 53 -5.83 2.26 -6.89
C LEU A 53 -4.62 1.53 -7.50
N ALA A 54 -3.44 1.65 -6.90
CA ALA A 54 -2.23 0.97 -7.38
C ALA A 54 -2.38 -0.55 -7.40
N LEU A 55 -3.14 -1.14 -6.46
CA LEU A 55 -3.46 -2.57 -6.46
C LEU A 55 -4.47 -2.96 -7.55
N GLN A 56 -5.42 -2.08 -7.90
CA GLN A 56 -6.40 -2.33 -8.97
C GLN A 56 -5.77 -2.32 -10.36
N PHE A 57 -4.72 -1.51 -10.57
CA PHE A 57 -4.01 -1.41 -11.86
C PHE A 57 -2.81 -2.34 -11.98
N GLN A 58 -2.45 -3.06 -10.91
CA GLN A 58 -1.57 -4.22 -11.00
C GLN A 58 -2.40 -5.40 -11.52
N GLU A 59 -2.70 -5.39 -12.82
CA GLU A 59 -3.27 -6.57 -13.48
C GLU A 59 -2.32 -7.76 -13.24
N PRO A 60 -2.85 -8.96 -12.93
CA PRO A 60 -2.04 -10.16 -13.07
C PRO A 60 -1.60 -10.20 -14.53
N SER A 61 -0.29 -10.14 -14.76
CA SER A 61 0.30 -10.63 -16.00
C SER A 61 0.13 -12.16 -16.03
N ASP A 62 -1.12 -12.62 -16.06
CA ASP A 62 -1.43 -13.98 -16.47
C ASP A 62 -1.50 -13.92 -17.98
N GLU A 63 -0.43 -14.39 -18.61
CA GLU A 63 -0.38 -14.76 -20.02
C GLU A 63 -1.68 -15.49 -20.43
N GLN A 64 -2.63 -14.77 -21.01
CA GLN A 64 -3.69 -15.35 -21.82
C GLN A 64 -3.24 -15.33 -23.29
N GLU A 65 -2.25 -16.15 -23.63
CA GLU A 65 -1.92 -16.48 -25.03
C GLU A 65 -1.67 -17.99 -25.18
N ALA A 66 -2.71 -18.79 -24.94
CA ALA A 66 -2.84 -20.09 -25.61
C ALA A 66 -3.87 -19.90 -26.74
N GLY A 67 -3.38 -19.35 -27.85
CA GLY A 67 -4.09 -19.28 -29.12
C GLY A 67 -4.37 -20.68 -29.67
N GLU A 68 -5.41 -20.71 -30.50
CA GLU A 68 -6.18 -21.83 -31.05
C GLU A 68 -5.39 -22.83 -31.91
#